data_AF-A0A7C1M873-F1
#
_entry.id   AF-A0A7C1M873-F1
#
_cell.length_a   1.000
_cell.length_b   1.000
_cell.length_c   1.000
_cell.angle_alpha   90.00
_cell.angle_beta   90.00
_cell.angle_gamma   90.00
#
_symmetry.space_group_name_H-M   'P 1'
#
loop_
_entity.id
_entity.type
_entity.pdbx_description
1 polymer ?
#
loop_
_entity_poly.entity_id
_entity_poly.type
_entity_poly.pdbx_seq_one_letter_code
_entity_poly.pdbx_strand_id
1 'polypeptide(L)'
;MMNKKGLVGIILFILIIVCIFLLTLYIFHLKWDKNCLEKTAKKVCEDKGYTYESFFIGDKLSPRMICSENERDIKKIYYRFLTKELEECKR
;
A
#
# COMPACT_ATOMS: atom_id res chain seq x y z
N MET A 1 7.92 -34.66 33.28
CA MET A 1 6.69 -34.89 32.49
C MET A 1 5.94 -33.57 32.39
N MET A 2 5.88 -32.95 31.20
CA MET A 2 5.11 -31.71 31.00
C MET A 2 3.61 -32.03 31.02
N ASN A 3 2.86 -31.32 31.85
CA ASN A 3 1.42 -31.54 32.01
C ASN A 3 0.70 -31.09 30.72
N LYS A 4 -0.26 -31.87 30.20
CA LYS A 4 -0.92 -31.62 28.90
C LYS A 4 -1.48 -30.18 28.77
N LYS A 5 -1.94 -29.60 29.88
CA LYS A 5 -2.43 -28.21 29.95
C LYS A 5 -1.33 -27.16 29.72
N GLY A 6 -0.09 -27.44 30.17
CA GLY A 6 1.06 -26.56 29.96
C GLY A 6 1.58 -26.58 28.52
N LEU A 7 1.53 -27.75 27.87
CA LEU A 7 1.86 -27.88 26.44
C LEU A 7 0.89 -27.06 25.56
N VAL A 8 -0.41 -27.14 25.85
CA VAL A 8 -1.44 -26.38 25.12
C VAL A 8 -1.24 -24.87 25.27
N GLY A 9 -0.90 -24.39 26.47
CA GLY A 9 -0.61 -22.97 26.70
C GLY A 9 0.59 -22.45 25.90
N ILE A 10 1.66 -23.25 25.83
CA ILE A 10 2.86 -22.90 25.05
C ILE A 10 2.53 -22.87 23.55
N ILE A 11 1.77 -23.83 23.04
CA ILE A 11 1.35 -23.87 21.63
C ILE A 11 0.50 -22.64 21.27
N LEU A 12 -0.48 -22.28 22.10
CA LEU A 12 -1.30 -21.08 21.92
C LEU A 12 -0.46 -19.80 21.90
N PHE A 13 0.52 -19.70 22.80
CA PHE A 13 1.41 -18.55 22.85
C PHE A 13 2.26 -18.42 21.57
N ILE A 14 2.79 -19.52 21.05
CA ILE A 14 3.52 -19.54 19.78
C ILE A 14 2.63 -19.11 18.62
N LEU A 15 1.38 -19.61 18.55
CA LEU A 15 0.44 -19.23 17.50
C LEU A 15 0.14 -17.73 17.51
N ILE A 16 -0.05 -17.13 18.69
CA ILE A 16 -0.27 -15.68 18.83
C ILE A 16 0.93 -14.90 18.30
N ILE A 17 2.16 -15.30 18.66
CA ILE A 17 3.38 -14.65 18.18
C ILE A 17 3.47 -14.72 16.65
N VAL A 18 3.21 -15.89 16.06
CA VAL A 18 3.21 -16.07 14.61
C VAL A 18 2.17 -15.18 13.94
N CYS A 19 0.95 -15.09 14.48
CA CYS A 19 -0.08 -14.19 13.96
C CYS A 19 0.34 -12.71 14.01
N ILE A 20 0.92 -12.26 15.13
CA ILE A 20 1.39 -10.87 15.27
C ILE A 20 2.52 -10.59 14.28
N PHE A 21 3.45 -11.52 14.10
CA PHE A 21 4.55 -11.39 13.15
C PHE A 21 4.03 -11.29 11.70
N LEU A 22 3.10 -12.17 11.30
CA LEU A 22 2.48 -12.13 9.97
C LEU A 22 1.70 -10.84 9.73
N LEU A 23 0.95 -10.36 10.73
CA LEU A 23 0.24 -9.07 10.67
C LEU A 23 1.21 -7.91 10.46
N THR A 24 2.35 -7.93 11.17
CA THR A 24 3.38 -6.88 11.06
C THR A 24 4.01 -6.88 9.67
N LEU A 25 4.34 -8.06 9.13
CA LEU A 25 4.85 -8.19 7.76
C LEU A 25 3.82 -7.71 6.73
N TYR A 26 2.55 -8.05 6.91
CA TYR A 26 1.47 -7.61 6.02
C TYR A 26 1.32 -6.08 6.02
N ILE A 27 1.30 -5.46 7.20
CA ILE A 27 1.24 -3.99 7.32
C ILE A 27 2.46 -3.34 6.68
N PHE A 28 3.65 -3.91 6.85
CA PHE A 28 4.88 -3.41 6.24
C PHE A 28 4.81 -3.49 4.70
N HIS A 29 4.36 -4.62 4.15
CA HIS A 29 4.13 -4.77 2.71
C HIS A 29 3.13 -3.76 2.17
N LEU A 30 1.99 -3.58 2.83
CA LEU A 30 1.00 -2.57 2.41
C LEU A 30 1.57 -1.15 2.44
N LYS A 31 2.40 -0.83 3.45
CA LYS A 31 3.04 0.49 3.56
C LYS A 31 4.07 0.71 2.46
N TRP A 32 4.84 -0.33 2.13
CA TRP A 32 5.80 -0.31 1.01
C TRP A 32 5.10 -0.05 -0.32
N ASP A 33 4.03 -0.82 -0.60
CA ASP A 33 3.23 -0.68 -1.82
C ASP A 33 2.64 0.74 -1.93
N LYS A 34 2.11 1.28 -0.83
CA LYS A 34 1.61 2.66 -0.77
C LYS A 34 2.69 3.69 -1.08
N ASN A 35 3.84 3.61 -0.40
CA ASN A 35 4.91 4.58 -0.59
C ASN A 35 5.45 4.56 -2.03
N CYS A 36 5.54 3.38 -2.63
CA CYS A 36 5.97 3.28 -4.02
C CYS A 36 4.94 3.90 -4.97
N LEU A 37 3.66 3.52 -4.83
CA LEU A 37 2.59 4.05 -5.67
C LEU A 37 2.49 5.58 -5.57
N GLU A 38 2.67 6.14 -4.37
CA GLU A 38 2.70 7.58 -4.15
C GLU A 38 3.87 8.26 -4.87
N LYS A 39 5.08 7.69 -4.80
CA LYS A 39 6.25 8.20 -5.51
C LYS A 39 6.06 8.16 -7.04
N THR A 40 5.50 7.06 -7.54
CA THR A 40 5.22 6.89 -8.97
C THR A 40 4.11 7.84 -9.44
N ALA A 41 3.02 7.98 -8.67
CA ALA A 41 1.97 8.94 -8.95
C ALA A 41 2.51 10.37 -9.03
N LYS A 42 3.34 10.76 -8.07
CA LYS A 42 3.96 12.08 -8.04
C LYS A 42 4.76 12.34 -9.32
N LYS A 43 5.62 11.40 -9.69
CA LYS A 43 6.42 11.50 -10.92
C LYS A 43 5.55 11.60 -12.18
N VAL A 44 4.50 10.77 -12.29
CA VAL A 44 3.61 10.79 -13.46
C VAL A 44 2.82 12.10 -13.57
N CYS A 45 2.36 12.67 -12.44
CA CYS A 45 1.73 13.99 -12.45
C CYS A 45 2.73 15.07 -12.92
N GLU A 46 3.94 15.09 -12.35
CA GLU A 46 4.98 16.07 -12.66
C GLU A 46 5.46 15.96 -14.12
N ASP A 47 5.70 14.75 -14.64
CA ASP A 47 6.10 14.49 -16.04
C ASP A 47 5.04 14.98 -17.04
N LYS A 48 3.79 15.07 -16.61
CA LYS A 48 2.67 15.58 -17.42
C LYS A 48 2.39 17.07 -17.21
N GLY A 49 3.17 17.76 -16.38
CA GLY A 49 2.99 19.18 -16.08
C GLY A 49 1.86 19.46 -15.08
N TYR A 50 1.43 18.47 -14.30
CA TYR A 50 0.40 18.61 -13.27
C TYR A 50 0.98 18.52 -11.86
N THR A 51 0.27 19.09 -10.88
CA THR A 51 0.59 18.93 -9.46
C THR A 51 -0.03 17.63 -8.93
N TYR A 52 0.73 16.83 -8.18
CA TYR A 52 0.19 15.66 -7.48
C TYR A 52 -0.61 16.08 -6.24
N GLU A 53 -1.83 15.58 -6.09
CA GLU A 53 -2.61 15.77 -4.87
C GLU A 53 -2.60 14.51 -4.00
N SER A 54 -3.00 13.37 -4.57
CA SER A 54 -3.17 12.13 -3.84
C SER A 54 -3.30 10.95 -4.79
N PHE A 55 -3.20 9.74 -4.25
CA PHE A 55 -3.63 8.53 -4.93
C PHE A 55 -4.68 7.82 -4.08
N PHE A 56 -5.56 7.06 -4.73
CA PHE A 56 -6.54 6.23 -4.04
C PHE A 56 -6.64 4.87 -4.72
N ILE A 57 -6.82 3.85 -3.89
CA ILE A 57 -7.18 2.51 -4.33
C ILE A 57 -8.71 2.46 -4.26
N GLY A 58 -9.38 2.68 -5.41
CA GLY A 58 -10.83 2.59 -5.47
C GLY A 58 -11.31 1.14 -5.31
N ASP A 59 -12.62 0.95 -5.11
CA ASP A 59 -13.29 -0.34 -4.87
C ASP A 59 -12.96 -1.48 -5.86
N LYS A 60 -12.41 -1.14 -7.03
CA LYS A 60 -12.10 -2.07 -8.12
C LYS A 60 -10.63 -2.51 -8.21
N LEU A 61 -9.84 -2.45 -7.13
CA LEU A 61 -8.41 -2.85 -7.09
C LEU A 61 -7.48 -2.10 -8.08
N SER A 62 -8.01 -1.18 -8.88
CA SER A 62 -7.22 -0.36 -9.79
C SER A 62 -6.82 0.92 -9.06
N PRO A 63 -5.56 1.06 -8.61
CA PRO A 63 -5.09 2.32 -8.05
C PRO A 63 -5.25 3.43 -9.10
N ARG A 64 -5.58 4.62 -8.62
CA ARG A 64 -5.67 5.84 -9.42
C ARG A 64 -4.90 6.94 -8.74
N MET A 65 -4.27 7.79 -9.53
CA MET A 65 -3.63 9.02 -9.07
C MET A 65 -4.50 10.21 -9.45
N ILE A 66 -4.50 11.21 -8.59
CA ILE A 66 -5.21 12.47 -8.77
C ILE A 66 -4.14 13.54 -8.95
N CYS A 67 -4.18 14.19 -10.12
CA CYS A 67 -3.35 15.35 -10.42
C CYS A 67 -4.23 16.57 -10.64
N SER A 68 -3.73 17.77 -10.37
CA SER A 68 -4.40 19.05 -10.63
C SER A 68 -3.57 19.92 -11.58
N GLU A 69 -4.23 20.78 -12.37
CA GLU A 69 -3.56 21.76 -13.25
C GLU A 69 -2.77 22.81 -12.48
N ASN A 70 -3.24 23.19 -11.28
CA ASN A 70 -2.50 24.01 -10.32
C ASN A 70 -2.80 23.56 -8.88
N GLU A 71 -1.92 23.93 -7.95
CA GLU A 71 -2.05 23.70 -6.50
C GLU A 71 -3.30 24.35 -5.87
N ARG A 72 -3.98 25.24 -6.60
CA ARG A 72 -5.21 25.95 -6.20
C ARG A 72 -6.45 25.58 -7.04
N ASP A 73 -6.31 24.68 -8.02
CA ASP A 73 -7.39 24.38 -8.96
C ASP A 73 -8.41 23.38 -8.42
N ILE A 74 -9.69 23.68 -8.66
CA ILE A 74 -10.84 22.81 -8.35
C ILE A 74 -10.90 21.63 -9.35
N LYS A 75 -10.22 21.74 -10.50
CA LYS A 75 -10.26 20.77 -11.60
C LYS A 75 -9.28 19.62 -11.36
N LYS A 76 -9.81 18.51 -10.84
CA LYS A 76 -9.07 17.27 -10.60
C LYS A 76 -9.06 16.40 -11.84
N ILE A 77 -7.88 15.92 -12.22
CA ILE A 77 -7.67 14.98 -13.31
C ILE A 77 -7.30 13.62 -12.72
N TYR A 78 -8.04 12.60 -13.15
CA TYR A 78 -7.87 11.24 -12.67
C TYR A 78 -7.06 10.44 -13.69
N TYR A 79 -5.87 10.00 -13.30
CA TYR A 79 -5.09 9.05 -14.08
C TYR A 79 -5.14 7.66 -13.46
N ARG A 80 -5.28 6.66 -14.30
CA ARG A 80 -5.13 5.25 -13.89
C ARG A 80 -3.66 4.87 -14.05
N PHE A 81 -3.12 4.16 -13.06
CA PHE A 81 -1.79 3.58 -13.21
C PHE A 81 -1.77 2.59 -14.38
N LEU A 82 -0.72 2.67 -15.20
CA LEU A 82 -0.43 1.69 -16.24
C LEU A 82 0.23 0.45 -15.61
N THR A 83 0.11 -0.71 -16.27
CA THR A 83 0.73 -1.96 -15.80
C THR A 83 2.23 -1.81 -15.54
N LYS A 84 2.94 -1.09 -16.41
CA LYS A 84 4.37 -0.80 -16.24
C LYS A 84 4.70 -0.01 -14.96
N GLU A 85 3.85 0.95 -14.58
CA GLU A 85 4.03 1.77 -13.38
C GLU A 85 3.80 0.95 -12.10
N LEU A 86 2.91 -0.05 -12.18
CA LEU A 86 2.67 -1.01 -11.11
C LEU A 86 3.80 -2.05 -11.00
N GLU A 87 4.38 -2.47 -12.12
CA GLU A 87 5.52 -3.39 -12.15
C GLU A 87 6.79 -2.76 -11.58
N GLU A 88 7.03 -1.46 -11.83
CA GLU A 88 8.13 -0.71 -11.20
C GLU A 88 8.04 -0.72 -9.68
N CYS A 89 6.83 -0.82 -9.10
CA CYS A 89 6.65 -0.91 -7.65
C CYS A 89 6.79 -2.31 -7.06
N LYS A 90 6.67 -3.35 -7.89
CA LYS A 90 6.77 -4.75 -7.47
C LYS A 90 8.19 -5.33 -7.60
N ARG A 91 9.09 -4.63 -8.30
CA ARG A 91 10.52 -4.97 -8.40
C ARG A 91 11.29 -4.50 -7.17
#